data_AF-A0A7T2GKX6-F1
#
_entry.id   AF-A0A7T2GKX6-F1
#
_cell.length_a   1.000
_cell.length_b   1.000
_cell.length_c   1.000
_cell.angle_alpha   90.00
_cell.angle_beta   90.00
_cell.angle_gamma   90.00
#
_symmetry.space_group_name_H-M   'P 1'
#
loop_
_entity.id
_entity.type
_entity.pdbx_description
1 polymer ?
#
loop_
_entity_poly.entity_id
_entity_poly.type
_entity_poly.pdbx_seq_one_letter_code
_entity_poly.pdbx_strand_id
1 'polypeptide(L)'
;MATRETSRSSSRNNGTTSRSRTVDRGATSANKSNRSSTSENSSNAGTGQRGGSGRSAFSWDNGGRTAVIGAAVAGVAAGFAANFGRKFIVQFATGRSDWFESLRNEHEMTLAIFDKIEATRDDQAMMRGMLTMQLKHALSKHAMEEENVIYPALREANEAADADHLNSDHGYVKTFLYEMDNIPKDSPQWLAKVKEFRTMLEAHIREEEDRIFPEFHSMLSEEQNKKLTAAMHKEGLKLA
;
A
#
# COMPACT_ATOMS: atom_id res chain seq x y z
N MET A 1 -32.17 -55.86 18.01
CA MET A 1 -33.16 -55.86 19.11
C MET A 1 -33.00 -54.56 19.87
N ALA A 2 -34.11 -53.83 20.10
CA ALA A 2 -34.25 -52.63 20.97
C ALA A 2 -33.35 -51.40 20.69
N THR A 3 -33.73 -50.13 20.93
CA THR A 3 -34.94 -49.28 20.69
C THR A 3 -34.77 -47.98 21.50
N ARG A 4 -35.54 -46.92 21.15
CA ARG A 4 -35.74 -45.59 21.80
C ARG A 4 -34.86 -44.47 21.24
N GLU A 5 -35.35 -43.38 20.61
CA GLU A 5 -36.46 -42.43 20.93
C GLU A 5 -36.25 -41.73 22.30
N THR A 6 -35.90 -40.44 22.40
CA THR A 6 -36.80 -39.26 22.41
C THR A 6 -36.00 -38.02 22.91
N SER A 7 -36.37 -36.74 22.79
CA SER A 7 -37.25 -35.99 21.85
C SER A 7 -37.13 -34.46 22.05
N ARG A 8 -37.29 -33.68 20.97
CA ARG A 8 -37.95 -32.35 20.85
C ARG A 8 -37.70 -31.26 21.94
N SER A 9 -37.21 -30.08 21.53
CA SER A 9 -37.74 -28.80 22.03
C SER A 9 -37.50 -27.64 21.07
N SER A 10 -38.48 -26.75 20.97
CA SER A 10 -38.50 -25.55 20.12
C SER A 10 -38.63 -24.30 20.99
N SER A 11 -37.84 -23.25 20.75
CA SER A 11 -38.03 -21.96 21.40
C SER A 11 -38.40 -20.88 20.39
N ARG A 12 -39.58 -20.28 20.57
CA ARG A 12 -39.98 -19.01 19.95
C ARG A 12 -39.50 -17.88 20.85
N ASN A 13 -39.11 -16.75 20.29
CA ASN A 13 -39.09 -15.49 21.03
C ASN A 13 -39.88 -14.42 20.26
N ASN A 14 -40.70 -13.65 20.98
CA ASN A 14 -41.62 -12.65 20.43
C ASN A 14 -41.74 -11.51 21.45
N GLY A 15 -41.53 -10.27 21.05
CA GLY A 15 -41.33 -9.16 22.00
C GLY A 15 -41.36 -7.76 21.39
N THR A 16 -42.54 -7.30 20.98
CA THR A 16 -42.92 -5.89 20.85
C THR A 16 -42.71 -5.18 22.21
N THR A 17 -42.39 -3.89 22.41
CA THR A 17 -42.89 -2.59 21.90
C THR A 17 -41.96 -1.53 22.55
N SER A 18 -41.69 -0.31 22.07
CA SER A 18 -42.61 0.83 22.12
C SER A 18 -42.01 2.13 21.56
N ARG A 19 -42.88 3.13 21.35
CA ARG A 19 -42.69 4.40 20.65
C ARG A 19 -42.02 5.48 21.52
N SER A 20 -41.41 6.48 20.87
CA SER A 20 -41.86 7.88 21.04
C SER A 20 -41.54 8.76 19.82
N ARG A 21 -42.25 9.88 19.69
CA ARG A 21 -42.19 10.86 18.58
C ARG A 21 -41.45 12.14 19.02
N THR A 22 -40.99 12.96 18.07
CA THR A 22 -41.16 14.45 17.95
C THR A 22 -40.39 14.90 16.68
N VAL A 23 -41.00 15.18 15.52
CA VAL A 23 -41.76 16.38 15.05
C VAL A 23 -40.87 17.56 14.57
N ASP A 24 -41.06 17.90 13.28
CA ASP A 24 -40.80 19.12 12.49
C ASP A 24 -39.54 20.02 12.61
N ARG A 25 -38.96 20.27 11.42
CA ARG A 25 -38.71 21.57 10.73
C ARG A 25 -38.32 21.22 9.28
N GLY A 26 -38.78 21.84 8.20
CA GLY A 26 -39.45 23.14 8.03
C GLY A 26 -38.69 23.90 6.94
N ALA A 27 -39.22 23.94 5.70
CA ALA A 27 -38.49 24.43 4.52
C ALA A 27 -39.15 25.63 3.84
N THR A 28 -38.38 26.70 3.62
CA THR A 28 -38.61 27.86 2.71
C THR A 28 -37.25 28.58 2.58
N SER A 29 -36.67 28.90 1.41
CA SER A 29 -37.08 29.69 0.24
C SER A 29 -36.52 31.14 0.24
N ALA A 30 -35.51 31.35 -0.62
CA ALA A 30 -35.11 32.57 -1.35
C ALA A 30 -34.99 33.96 -0.67
N ASN A 31 -33.88 34.70 -0.93
CA ASN A 31 -33.76 35.70 -2.03
C ASN A 31 -32.71 36.83 -1.75
N LYS A 32 -32.05 37.33 -2.83
CA LYS A 32 -31.36 38.65 -3.01
C LYS A 32 -30.34 39.15 -1.95
N SER A 33 -29.13 39.57 -2.34
CA SER A 33 -28.93 40.82 -3.10
C SER A 33 -27.48 41.08 -3.56
N ASN A 34 -27.30 41.99 -4.52
CA ASN A 34 -26.03 42.46 -5.08
C ASN A 34 -25.12 43.19 -4.06
N ARG A 35 -23.79 43.14 -4.28
CA ARG A 35 -23.00 44.35 -4.64
C ARG A 35 -21.58 44.05 -5.13
N SER A 36 -21.05 45.01 -5.89
CA SER A 36 -19.79 44.99 -6.62
C SER A 36 -18.86 46.12 -6.18
N SER A 37 -17.55 45.86 -6.13
CA SER A 37 -16.45 46.85 -6.23
C SER A 37 -15.12 46.07 -6.22
N THR A 38 -14.46 45.90 -7.37
CA THR A 38 -13.38 46.76 -7.93
C THR A 38 -12.05 46.70 -7.19
N SER A 39 -10.99 46.53 -7.98
CA SER A 39 -9.59 46.39 -7.57
C SER A 39 -8.96 47.69 -7.11
N GLU A 40 -8.00 47.59 -6.19
CA GLU A 40 -6.86 48.53 -6.14
C GLU A 40 -5.54 47.76 -6.05
N ASN A 41 -4.58 48.21 -6.84
CA ASN A 41 -3.20 47.74 -6.89
C ASN A 41 -2.32 48.87 -6.36
N SER A 42 -1.51 48.63 -5.33
CA SER A 42 -0.39 49.52 -5.05
C SER A 42 0.81 48.75 -4.51
N SER A 43 1.96 49.06 -5.08
CA SER A 43 3.27 48.63 -4.65
C SER A 43 3.79 49.51 -3.53
N ASN A 44 4.52 48.95 -2.57
CA ASN A 44 5.62 49.67 -1.96
C ASN A 44 6.71 48.71 -1.45
N ALA A 45 7.96 49.12 -1.60
CA ALA A 45 9.13 48.43 -1.06
C ALA A 45 9.58 49.15 0.23
N GLY A 46 10.01 48.39 1.25
CA GLY A 46 10.46 48.97 2.52
C GLY A 46 11.18 47.94 3.38
N THR A 47 12.49 48.13 3.54
CA THR A 47 13.40 47.27 4.32
C THR A 47 13.06 47.23 5.81
N GLY A 48 13.06 46.03 6.40
CA GLY A 48 12.89 45.84 7.85
C GLY A 48 13.57 44.56 8.35
N GLN A 49 14.85 44.65 8.71
CA GLN A 49 15.63 43.52 9.20
C GLN A 49 15.54 43.41 10.73
N ARG A 50 14.84 42.40 11.27
CA ARG A 50 14.99 41.94 12.66
C ARG A 50 14.56 40.48 12.80
N GLY A 51 15.33 39.71 13.58
CA GLY A 51 15.31 38.24 13.51
C GLY A 51 14.18 37.57 14.27
N GLY A 52 13.76 36.42 13.75
CA GLY A 52 13.01 35.38 14.45
C GLY A 52 13.60 34.02 14.09
N SER A 53 13.89 33.18 15.08
CA SER A 53 14.58 31.90 14.90
C SER A 53 13.68 30.86 14.23
N GLY A 54 13.88 30.61 12.94
CA GLY A 54 13.27 29.51 12.19
C GLY A 54 14.34 28.66 11.50
N ARG A 55 14.74 27.54 12.12
CA ARG A 55 15.58 26.53 11.45
C ARG A 55 14.70 25.74 10.47
N SER A 56 14.67 26.18 9.21
CA SER A 56 14.07 25.40 8.12
C SER A 56 14.89 24.13 7.87
N ALA A 57 14.22 22.99 7.72
CA ALA A 57 14.87 21.67 7.63
C ALA A 57 15.34 21.28 6.21
N PHE A 58 15.28 22.20 5.24
CA PHE A 58 15.66 21.93 3.85
C PHE A 58 16.44 23.09 3.24
N SER A 59 17.75 22.89 3.08
CA SER A 59 18.60 23.71 2.21
C SER A 59 19.60 22.80 1.51
N TRP A 60 19.41 22.57 0.22
CA TRP A 60 20.42 21.95 -0.64
C TRP A 60 20.51 22.76 -1.93
N ASP A 61 21.55 23.58 -2.03
CA ASP A 61 22.07 24.08 -3.29
C ASP A 61 23.58 24.23 -3.16
N ASN A 62 24.32 23.53 -4.03
CA ASN A 62 25.27 24.15 -4.98
C ASN A 62 26.01 23.06 -5.79
N GLY A 63 25.86 23.12 -7.12
CA GLY A 63 26.99 22.95 -8.04
C GLY A 63 27.43 21.54 -8.46
N GLY A 64 26.98 21.10 -9.65
CA GLY A 64 27.90 20.43 -10.60
C GLY A 64 27.45 19.13 -11.28
N ARG A 65 27.03 19.25 -12.54
CA ARG A 65 27.21 18.27 -13.65
C ARG A 65 26.50 16.89 -13.58
N THR A 66 25.43 16.80 -14.38
CA THR A 66 25.10 15.69 -15.30
C THR A 66 25.12 14.24 -14.82
N ALA A 67 23.92 13.70 -14.54
CA ALA A 67 23.55 12.34 -14.92
C ALA A 67 22.03 12.29 -15.21
N VAL A 68 21.62 12.40 -16.48
CA VAL A 68 20.21 12.29 -16.90
C VAL A 68 19.88 10.82 -17.20
N ILE A 69 20.07 9.96 -16.20
CA ILE A 69 19.62 8.56 -16.16
C ILE A 69 19.32 8.26 -14.68
N GLY A 70 18.08 7.89 -14.33
CA GLY A 70 17.71 7.48 -12.95
C GLY A 70 16.71 8.37 -12.18
N ALA A 71 16.04 9.34 -12.81
CA ALA A 71 15.14 10.29 -12.13
C ALA A 71 13.64 9.91 -12.15
N ALA A 72 13.29 8.64 -11.91
CA ALA A 72 11.89 8.20 -11.78
C ALA A 72 11.39 8.10 -10.32
N VAL A 73 12.25 7.69 -9.39
CA VAL A 73 11.85 7.34 -8.01
C VAL A 73 11.76 8.56 -7.07
N ALA A 74 12.58 9.59 -7.28
CA ALA A 74 12.68 10.75 -6.38
C ALA A 74 11.52 11.78 -6.46
N GLY A 75 10.59 11.64 -7.42
CA GLY A 75 9.57 12.66 -7.71
C GLY A 75 8.31 12.66 -6.81
N VAL A 76 8.17 11.71 -5.88
CA VAL A 76 6.88 11.43 -5.23
C VAL A 76 6.65 12.19 -3.91
N ALA A 77 7.70 12.74 -3.28
CA ALA A 77 7.65 13.21 -1.89
C ALA A 77 6.91 14.54 -1.62
N ALA A 78 6.63 15.36 -2.64
CA ALA A 78 6.14 16.74 -2.44
C ALA A 78 4.68 17.01 -2.87
N GLY A 79 3.96 16.02 -3.42
CA GLY A 79 2.77 16.28 -4.27
C GLY A 79 1.43 15.65 -3.86
N PHE A 80 1.19 15.31 -2.59
CA PHE A 80 0.01 14.53 -2.17
C PHE A 80 -1.19 15.33 -1.63
N ALA A 81 -1.17 16.67 -1.65
CA ALA A 81 -2.18 17.52 -1.02
C ALA A 81 -3.24 18.11 -1.98
N ALA A 82 -3.45 17.54 -3.18
CA ALA A 82 -4.46 18.02 -4.13
C ALA A 82 -5.17 16.87 -4.87
N ASN A 83 -6.47 16.73 -4.59
CA ASN A 83 -7.50 16.04 -5.37
C ASN A 83 -7.20 14.63 -5.93
N PHE A 84 -7.70 13.61 -5.22
CA PHE A 84 -8.66 12.61 -5.73
C PHE A 84 -8.47 12.08 -7.19
N GLY A 85 -7.24 11.83 -7.62
CA GLY A 85 -6.93 11.50 -9.01
C GLY A 85 -5.61 10.75 -9.18
N ARG A 86 -5.52 9.51 -8.67
CA ARG A 86 -4.30 8.70 -8.77
C ARG A 86 -4.55 7.21 -9.05
N LYS A 87 -5.40 6.91 -10.04
CA LYS A 87 -5.43 5.61 -10.75
C LYS A 87 -4.17 5.36 -11.64
N PHE A 88 -3.09 6.15 -11.47
CA PHE A 88 -2.14 6.41 -12.55
C PHE A 88 -0.64 6.45 -12.17
N ILE A 89 -0.22 5.95 -10.99
CA ILE A 89 1.22 5.85 -10.66
C ILE A 89 1.74 4.44 -10.35
N VAL A 90 0.87 3.45 -10.13
CA VAL A 90 1.28 2.02 -10.08
C VAL A 90 1.47 1.44 -11.50
N GLN A 91 0.93 2.07 -12.54
CA GLN A 91 0.86 1.51 -13.90
C GLN A 91 2.11 1.70 -14.80
N PHE A 92 3.20 2.33 -14.34
CA PHE A 92 4.27 2.79 -15.26
C PHE A 92 5.54 1.92 -15.33
N ALA A 93 5.66 0.85 -14.54
CA ALA A 93 6.82 -0.05 -14.56
C ALA A 93 6.55 -1.41 -15.25
N THR A 94 5.32 -1.94 -15.17
CA THR A 94 4.93 -3.31 -15.58
C THR A 94 4.85 -3.55 -17.10
N GLY A 95 5.49 -2.72 -17.93
CA GLY A 95 5.28 -2.70 -19.37
C GLY A 95 6.40 -3.28 -20.25
N ARG A 96 7.60 -3.53 -19.70
CA ARG A 96 8.79 -3.88 -20.52
C ARG A 96 9.90 -4.70 -19.84
N SER A 97 9.95 -4.77 -18.51
CA SER A 97 10.95 -5.59 -17.80
C SER A 97 10.60 -7.08 -17.86
N ASP A 98 11.63 -7.91 -17.73
CA ASP A 98 11.51 -9.33 -17.41
C ASP A 98 10.80 -9.54 -16.05
N TRP A 99 10.19 -10.71 -15.86
CA TRP A 99 9.44 -11.05 -14.65
C TRP A 99 10.26 -10.86 -13.35
N PHE A 100 11.52 -11.31 -13.34
CA PHE A 100 12.34 -11.25 -12.14
C PHE A 100 12.63 -9.79 -11.79
N GLU A 101 13.14 -9.01 -12.74
CA GLU A 101 13.34 -7.57 -12.56
C GLU A 101 12.05 -6.83 -12.18
N SER A 102 10.89 -7.24 -12.70
CA SER A 102 9.59 -6.68 -12.29
C SER A 102 9.30 -6.91 -10.80
N LEU A 103 9.50 -8.11 -10.26
CA LEU A 103 9.27 -8.40 -8.85
C LEU A 103 10.27 -7.66 -7.95
N ARG A 104 11.54 -7.59 -8.32
CA ARG A 104 12.57 -6.79 -7.62
C ARG A 104 12.19 -5.31 -7.52
N ASN A 105 11.68 -4.72 -8.61
CA ASN A 105 11.15 -3.35 -8.57
C ASN A 105 9.96 -3.20 -7.61
N GLU A 106 9.16 -4.25 -7.42
CA GLU A 106 8.00 -4.25 -6.50
C GLU A 106 8.41 -4.47 -5.04
N HIS A 107 9.48 -5.24 -4.78
CA HIS A 107 10.17 -5.26 -3.50
C HIS A 107 10.70 -3.88 -3.12
N GLU A 108 11.46 -3.22 -4.00
CA GLU A 108 11.96 -1.86 -3.77
C GLU A 108 10.82 -0.87 -3.46
N MET A 109 9.74 -0.90 -4.24
CA MET A 109 8.56 -0.05 -4.00
C MET A 109 7.88 -0.35 -2.65
N THR A 110 7.83 -1.62 -2.26
CA THR A 110 7.23 -2.08 -1.00
C THR A 110 8.06 -1.65 0.21
N LEU A 111 9.38 -1.86 0.17
CA LEU A 111 10.32 -1.38 1.19
C LEU A 111 10.30 0.17 1.30
N ALA A 112 10.18 0.88 0.18
CA ALA A 112 10.00 2.32 0.17
C ALA A 112 8.63 2.78 0.74
N ILE A 113 7.65 1.89 0.95
CA ILE A 113 6.44 2.20 1.74
C ILE A 113 6.72 1.99 3.24
N PHE A 114 7.47 0.94 3.62
CA PHE A 114 7.93 0.77 5.01
C PHE A 114 8.76 1.95 5.50
N ASP A 115 9.72 2.46 4.70
CA ASP A 115 10.51 3.66 5.04
C ASP A 115 9.62 4.86 5.37
N LYS A 116 8.55 5.07 4.58
CA LYS A 116 7.58 6.16 4.79
C LYS A 116 6.75 5.92 6.05
N ILE A 117 6.40 4.68 6.37
CA ILE A 117 5.68 4.32 7.59
C ILE A 117 6.57 4.58 8.81
N GLU A 118 7.81 4.11 8.81
CA GLU A 118 8.73 4.24 9.92
C GLU A 118 9.16 5.69 10.19
N ALA A 119 9.16 6.54 9.17
CA ALA A 119 9.35 7.98 9.30
C ALA A 119 8.16 8.74 9.94
N THR A 120 7.01 8.08 10.18
CA THR A 120 5.84 8.73 10.81
C THR A 120 5.91 8.76 12.34
N ARG A 121 5.46 9.87 12.93
CA ARG A 121 5.23 10.02 14.36
C ARG A 121 3.89 9.43 14.80
N ASP A 122 3.74 9.19 16.10
CA ASP A 122 2.54 8.59 16.69
C ASP A 122 1.28 9.46 16.56
N ASP A 123 1.42 10.78 16.50
CA ASP A 123 0.31 11.71 16.24
C ASP A 123 -0.21 11.67 14.79
N GLN A 124 0.42 10.90 13.89
CA GLN A 124 0.10 10.83 12.46
C GLN A 124 -0.71 9.59 12.07
N ALA A 125 -1.59 9.10 12.95
CA ALA A 125 -2.40 7.89 12.74
C ALA A 125 -3.16 7.83 11.39
N MET A 126 -3.67 8.97 10.89
CA MET A 126 -4.29 9.04 9.55
C MET A 126 -3.30 8.74 8.42
N MET A 127 -2.07 9.28 8.49
CA MET A 127 -1.02 9.00 7.51
C MET A 127 -0.57 7.54 7.57
N ARG A 128 -0.38 7.00 8.78
CA ARG A 128 -0.12 5.57 9.00
C ARG A 128 -1.21 4.70 8.37
N GLY A 129 -2.48 5.07 8.52
CA GLY A 129 -3.62 4.40 7.88
C GLY A 129 -3.52 4.39 6.34
N MET A 130 -3.29 5.55 5.72
CA MET A 130 -3.15 5.66 4.26
C MET A 130 -1.96 4.86 3.71
N LEU A 131 -0.81 4.92 4.38
CA LEU A 131 0.37 4.14 4.00
C LEU A 131 0.15 2.63 4.19
N THR A 132 -0.55 2.21 5.25
CA THR A 132 -0.92 0.79 5.45
C THR A 132 -1.81 0.28 4.33
N MET A 133 -2.75 1.09 3.85
CA MET A 133 -3.59 0.72 2.70
C MET A 133 -2.77 0.58 1.41
N GLN A 134 -1.80 1.46 1.18
CA GLN A 134 -0.88 1.36 0.04
C GLN A 134 -0.01 0.10 0.14
N LEU A 135 0.54 -0.19 1.32
CA LEU A 135 1.35 -1.39 1.60
C LEU A 135 0.57 -2.67 1.29
N LYS A 136 -0.66 -2.79 1.82
CA LYS A 136 -1.54 -3.94 1.55
C LYS A 136 -1.84 -4.11 0.07
N HIS A 137 -2.08 -3.03 -0.65
CA HIS A 137 -2.39 -3.09 -2.09
C HIS A 137 -1.18 -3.56 -2.90
N ALA A 138 0.02 -3.04 -2.61
CA ALA A 138 1.27 -3.49 -3.23
C ALA A 138 1.50 -4.99 -2.96
N LEU A 139 1.50 -5.42 -1.70
CA LEU A 139 1.66 -6.82 -1.30
C LEU A 139 0.57 -7.73 -1.89
N SER A 140 -0.68 -7.29 -2.00
CA SER A 140 -1.75 -8.11 -2.58
C SER A 140 -1.57 -8.32 -4.09
N LYS A 141 -1.12 -7.29 -4.82
CA LYS A 141 -0.80 -7.40 -6.25
C LYS A 141 0.36 -8.38 -6.44
N HIS A 142 1.44 -8.15 -5.71
CA HIS A 142 2.68 -8.91 -5.77
C HIS A 142 2.45 -10.40 -5.46
N ALA A 143 1.82 -10.69 -4.33
CA ALA A 143 1.50 -12.06 -3.95
C ALA A 143 0.58 -12.79 -4.95
N MET A 144 -0.30 -12.09 -5.70
CA MET A 144 -1.04 -12.73 -6.79
C MET A 144 -0.16 -13.09 -7.99
N GLU A 145 0.86 -12.29 -8.29
CA GLU A 145 1.77 -12.56 -9.39
C GLU A 145 2.61 -13.81 -9.10
N GLU A 146 3.02 -13.97 -7.85
CA GLU A 146 3.83 -15.12 -7.41
C GLU A 146 3.00 -16.37 -7.15
N GLU A 147 1.96 -16.29 -6.30
CA GLU A 147 1.13 -17.45 -5.92
C GLU A 147 0.41 -18.08 -7.12
N ASN A 148 0.07 -17.28 -8.16
CA ASN A 148 -0.65 -17.79 -9.34
C ASN A 148 0.25 -18.08 -10.55
N VAL A 149 1.52 -17.64 -10.58
CA VAL A 149 2.39 -17.78 -11.76
C VAL A 149 3.78 -18.30 -11.41
N ILE A 150 4.53 -17.60 -10.55
CA ILE A 150 5.94 -17.94 -10.28
C ILE A 150 6.07 -19.20 -9.44
N TYR A 151 5.38 -19.30 -8.29
CA TYR A 151 5.46 -20.49 -7.43
C TYR A 151 4.91 -21.75 -8.12
N PRO A 152 3.80 -21.71 -8.89
CA PRO A 152 3.39 -22.84 -9.72
C PRO A 152 4.44 -23.24 -10.76
N ALA A 153 5.12 -22.27 -11.40
CA ALA A 153 6.14 -22.56 -12.41
C ALA A 153 7.45 -23.12 -11.80
N LEU A 154 7.86 -22.67 -10.62
CA LEU A 154 8.91 -23.30 -9.80
C LEU A 154 8.56 -24.77 -9.52
N ARG A 155 7.31 -25.04 -9.12
CA ARG A 155 6.80 -26.41 -8.90
C ARG A 155 6.84 -27.27 -10.16
N GLU A 156 6.49 -26.71 -11.33
CA GLU A 156 6.60 -27.40 -12.63
C GLU A 156 8.06 -27.66 -13.03
N ALA A 157 8.99 -26.79 -12.62
CA ALA A 157 10.44 -26.94 -12.78
C ALA A 157 11.09 -27.88 -11.73
N ASN A 158 10.29 -28.61 -10.95
CA ASN A 158 10.71 -29.55 -9.90
C ASN A 158 11.27 -28.90 -8.61
N GLU A 159 11.19 -27.58 -8.46
CA GLU A 159 11.57 -26.84 -7.23
C GLU A 159 10.40 -26.70 -6.26
N ALA A 160 9.75 -27.83 -5.95
CA ALA A 160 8.53 -27.84 -5.16
C ALA A 160 8.74 -27.46 -3.69
N ALA A 161 9.90 -27.75 -3.12
CA ALA A 161 10.20 -27.42 -1.72
C ALA A 161 10.33 -25.90 -1.51
N ASP A 162 11.00 -25.21 -2.43
CA ASP A 162 11.14 -23.75 -2.41
C ASP A 162 9.80 -23.05 -2.70
N ALA A 163 9.03 -23.54 -3.68
CA ALA A 163 7.69 -23.02 -3.95
C ALA A 163 6.72 -23.16 -2.75
N ASP A 164 6.73 -24.31 -2.06
CA ASP A 164 5.90 -24.54 -0.88
C ASP A 164 6.39 -23.71 0.33
N HIS A 165 7.71 -23.43 0.44
CA HIS A 165 8.28 -22.55 1.47
C HIS A 165 7.87 -21.08 1.28
N LEU A 166 8.09 -20.51 0.09
CA LEU A 166 7.75 -19.10 -0.19
C LEU A 166 6.24 -18.84 -0.03
N ASN A 167 5.41 -19.79 -0.46
CA ASN A 167 3.97 -19.75 -0.25
C ASN A 167 3.57 -19.87 1.24
N SER A 168 4.40 -20.47 2.10
CA SER A 168 4.23 -20.47 3.55
C SER A 168 4.52 -19.08 4.15
N ASP A 169 5.56 -18.40 3.68
CA ASP A 169 5.95 -17.07 4.13
C ASP A 169 4.87 -16.02 3.82
N HIS A 170 4.21 -16.13 2.67
CA HIS A 170 3.00 -15.35 2.37
C HIS A 170 1.86 -15.55 3.38
N GLY A 171 1.78 -16.71 4.03
CA GLY A 171 0.89 -16.94 5.17
C GLY A 171 1.24 -16.08 6.39
N TYR A 172 2.53 -15.90 6.67
CA TYR A 172 3.01 -14.98 7.71
C TYR A 172 2.81 -13.51 7.32
N VAL A 173 3.03 -13.12 6.06
CA VAL A 173 2.69 -11.77 5.54
C VAL A 173 1.23 -11.44 5.85
N LYS A 174 0.30 -12.34 5.51
CA LYS A 174 -1.15 -12.19 5.76
C LYS A 174 -1.46 -12.08 7.28
N THR A 175 -0.69 -12.76 8.12
CA THR A 175 -0.80 -12.71 9.59
C THR A 175 -0.34 -11.36 10.15
N PHE A 176 0.82 -10.84 9.73
CA PHE A 176 1.30 -9.50 10.14
C PHE A 176 0.32 -8.39 9.76
N LEU A 177 -0.24 -8.44 8.53
CA LEU A 177 -1.24 -7.48 8.07
C LEU A 177 -2.52 -7.49 8.92
N TYR A 178 -2.94 -8.66 9.40
CA TYR A 178 -4.06 -8.80 10.34
C TYR A 178 -3.71 -8.22 11.72
N GLU A 179 -2.54 -8.54 12.28
CA GLU A 179 -2.09 -7.99 13.57
C GLU A 179 -2.01 -6.45 13.53
N MET A 180 -1.45 -5.88 12.46
CA MET A 180 -1.35 -4.42 12.24
C MET A 180 -2.69 -3.69 12.10
N ASP A 181 -3.78 -4.40 11.79
CA ASP A 181 -5.12 -3.82 11.79
C ASP A 181 -5.76 -3.79 13.18
N ASN A 182 -5.42 -4.76 14.02
CA ASN A 182 -5.98 -4.90 15.37
C ASN A 182 -5.23 -4.07 16.43
N ILE A 183 -4.05 -3.50 16.09
CA ILE A 183 -3.32 -2.57 16.95
C ILE A 183 -3.65 -1.11 16.56
N PRO A 184 -4.00 -0.23 17.52
CA PRO A 184 -4.20 1.21 17.27
C PRO A 184 -2.96 1.86 16.63
N LYS A 185 -3.14 2.63 15.55
CA LYS A 185 -2.03 3.15 14.72
C LYS A 185 -1.23 4.29 15.38
N ASP A 186 -1.75 4.86 16.45
CA ASP A 186 -1.10 5.78 17.39
C ASP A 186 -0.35 5.07 18.53
N SER A 187 -0.49 3.74 18.67
CA SER A 187 0.24 2.96 19.68
C SER A 187 1.71 2.74 19.27
N PRO A 188 2.68 2.89 20.19
CA PRO A 188 4.07 2.46 19.95
C PRO A 188 4.21 0.98 19.57
N GLN A 189 3.28 0.13 20.03
CA GLN A 189 3.24 -1.29 19.68
C GLN A 189 2.98 -1.51 18.18
N TRP A 190 2.27 -0.58 17.53
CA TRP A 190 1.99 -0.66 16.10
C TRP A 190 3.28 -0.49 15.28
N LEU A 191 4.10 0.51 15.63
CA LEU A 191 5.38 0.73 14.96
C LEU A 191 6.40 -0.38 15.27
N ALA A 192 6.35 -0.99 16.45
CA ALA A 192 7.14 -2.20 16.74
C ALA A 192 6.72 -3.35 15.81
N LYS A 193 5.41 -3.61 15.67
CA LYS A 193 4.88 -4.65 14.78
C LYS A 193 5.22 -4.41 13.30
N VAL A 194 5.24 -3.14 12.84
CA VAL A 194 5.73 -2.79 11.49
C VAL A 194 7.18 -3.21 11.27
N LYS A 195 8.06 -3.01 12.27
CA LYS A 195 9.48 -3.36 12.17
C LYS A 195 9.74 -4.86 12.23
N GLU A 196 8.96 -5.59 13.02
CA GLU A 196 8.95 -7.06 13.00
C GLU A 196 8.52 -7.57 11.61
N PHE A 197 7.43 -7.01 11.07
CA PHE A 197 6.92 -7.38 9.75
C PHE A 197 7.95 -7.10 8.65
N ARG A 198 8.58 -5.92 8.67
CA ARG A 198 9.66 -5.56 7.74
C ARG A 198 10.82 -6.55 7.79
N THR A 199 11.30 -6.89 8.99
CA THR A 199 12.42 -7.82 9.18
C THR A 199 12.12 -9.19 8.55
N MET A 200 10.89 -9.68 8.70
CA MET A 200 10.45 -10.93 8.07
C MET A 200 10.38 -10.80 6.55
N LEU A 201 9.73 -9.74 6.04
CA LEU A 201 9.60 -9.53 4.59
C LEU A 201 10.97 -9.34 3.91
N GLU A 202 11.91 -8.62 4.53
CA GLU A 202 13.28 -8.48 4.02
C GLU A 202 14.05 -9.81 4.02
N ALA A 203 13.70 -10.78 4.87
CA ALA A 203 14.30 -12.12 4.83
C ALA A 203 13.77 -12.93 3.65
N HIS A 204 12.45 -12.92 3.45
CA HIS A 204 11.77 -13.52 2.31
C HIS A 204 12.29 -12.95 0.97
N ILE A 205 12.32 -11.61 0.83
CA ILE A 205 12.87 -10.90 -0.34
C ILE A 205 14.31 -11.34 -0.66
N ARG A 206 15.18 -11.52 0.35
CA ARG A 206 16.56 -11.97 0.11
C ARG A 206 16.62 -13.42 -0.35
N GLU A 207 15.79 -14.30 0.18
CA GLU A 207 15.76 -15.70 -0.26
C GLU A 207 15.29 -15.82 -1.72
N GLU A 208 14.36 -14.99 -2.13
CA GLU A 208 13.95 -14.89 -3.53
C GLU A 208 15.01 -14.27 -4.43
N GLU A 209 15.47 -13.05 -4.11
CA GLU A 209 16.39 -12.29 -4.97
C GLU A 209 17.83 -12.81 -5.00
N ASP A 210 18.35 -13.34 -3.89
CA ASP A 210 19.75 -13.78 -3.80
C ASP A 210 19.93 -15.28 -4.08
N ARG A 211 18.86 -16.08 -4.05
CA ARG A 211 18.91 -17.55 -4.21
C ARG A 211 17.92 -18.09 -5.25
N ILE A 212 16.62 -18.10 -4.94
CA ILE A 212 15.64 -18.92 -5.67
C ILE A 212 15.38 -18.38 -7.09
N PHE A 213 15.09 -17.08 -7.22
CA PHE A 213 14.72 -16.50 -8.51
C PHE A 213 15.89 -16.42 -9.51
N PRO A 214 17.14 -16.06 -9.13
CA PRO A 214 18.28 -16.13 -10.05
C PRO A 214 18.52 -17.53 -10.62
N GLU A 215 18.47 -18.56 -9.75
CA GLU A 215 18.67 -19.95 -10.16
C GLU A 215 17.55 -20.37 -11.12
N PHE A 216 16.29 -20.18 -10.73
CA PHE A 216 15.12 -20.50 -11.57
C PHE A 216 15.10 -19.75 -12.90
N HIS A 217 15.38 -18.44 -12.91
CA HIS A 217 15.47 -17.62 -14.13
C HIS A 217 16.48 -18.19 -15.13
N SER A 218 17.63 -18.64 -14.62
CA SER A 218 18.71 -19.23 -15.42
C SER A 218 18.39 -20.62 -15.99
N MET A 219 17.48 -21.38 -15.35
CA MET A 219 17.00 -22.67 -15.87
C MET A 219 16.02 -22.50 -17.04
N LEU A 220 15.37 -21.34 -17.16
CA LEU A 220 14.39 -21.05 -18.20
C LEU A 220 15.04 -20.50 -19.47
N SER A 221 14.60 -20.98 -20.63
CA SER A 221 14.93 -20.34 -21.90
C SER A 221 14.32 -18.94 -22.01
N GLU A 222 14.88 -18.09 -22.88
CA GLU A 222 14.39 -16.72 -23.12
C GLU A 222 12.87 -16.67 -23.42
N GLU A 223 12.37 -17.65 -24.21
CA GLU A 223 10.93 -17.74 -24.53
C GLU A 223 10.08 -18.22 -23.35
N GLN A 224 10.62 -19.03 -22.43
CA GLN A 224 9.95 -19.38 -21.18
C GLN A 224 9.88 -18.16 -20.25
N ASN A 225 10.99 -17.42 -20.08
CA ASN A 225 11.03 -16.19 -19.29
C ASN A 225 10.06 -15.12 -19.83
N LYS A 226 9.99 -14.91 -21.16
CA LYS A 226 8.98 -14.04 -21.80
C LYS A 226 7.54 -14.49 -21.54
N LYS A 227 7.27 -15.80 -21.65
CA LYS A 227 5.93 -16.38 -21.39
C LYS A 227 5.53 -16.18 -19.93
N LEU A 228 6.46 -16.40 -19.00
CA LEU A 228 6.23 -16.22 -17.57
C LEU A 228 5.96 -14.76 -17.23
N THR A 229 6.77 -13.84 -17.77
CA THR A 229 6.57 -12.38 -17.71
C THR A 229 5.17 -11.97 -18.14
N ALA A 230 4.73 -12.42 -19.32
CA ALA A 230 3.40 -12.10 -19.85
C ALA A 230 2.25 -12.69 -19.02
N ALA A 231 2.45 -13.87 -18.41
CA ALA A 231 1.47 -14.47 -17.51
C ALA A 231 1.40 -13.70 -16.17
N MET A 232 2.56 -13.37 -15.61
CA MET A 232 2.70 -12.62 -14.35
C MET A 232 2.04 -11.25 -14.44
N HIS A 233 2.42 -10.41 -15.40
CA HIS A 233 1.82 -9.08 -15.58
C HIS A 233 0.30 -9.14 -15.81
N LYS A 234 -0.20 -10.20 -16.47
CA LYS A 234 -1.64 -10.42 -16.67
C LYS A 234 -2.37 -10.71 -15.36
N GLU A 235 -1.74 -11.42 -14.41
CA GLU A 235 -2.31 -11.67 -13.10
C GLU A 235 -2.32 -10.38 -12.25
N GLY A 236 -1.20 -9.65 -12.16
CA GLY A 236 -1.13 -8.39 -11.40
C GLY A 236 -2.11 -7.32 -11.88
N LEU A 237 -2.39 -7.26 -13.19
CA LEU A 237 -3.41 -6.38 -13.76
C LEU A 237 -4.84 -6.64 -13.24
N LYS A 238 -5.13 -7.77 -12.59
CA LYS A 238 -6.44 -8.04 -11.98
C LYS A 238 -6.70 -7.22 -10.70
N LEU A 239 -5.66 -6.68 -10.08
CA LEU A 239 -5.75 -5.80 -8.90
C LEU A 239 -5.40 -4.32 -9.18
N ALA A 240 -5.13 -3.95 -10.43
CA ALA A 240 -4.68 -2.60 -10.83
C ALA A 240 -5.80 -1.56 -11.08
#